data_AF-E7GIV4-F1
#
_entry.id   AF-E7GIV4-F1
#
_cell.length_a   1.000
_cell.length_b   1.000
_cell.length_c   1.000
_cell.angle_alpha   90.00
_cell.angle_beta   90.00
_cell.angle_gamma   90.00
#
_symmetry.space_group_name_H-M   'P 1'
#
loop_
_entity.id
_entity.type
_entity.pdbx_description
1 polymer ?
#
loop_
_entity_poly.entity_id
_entity_poly.type
_entity_poly.pdbx_seq_one_letter_code
_entity_poly.pdbx_strand_id
1 'polypeptide(L)'
;MKKLRSRLWIKLILSAVFAAACAAFVYVWALELSYRLLDQIYINPAVILKREEQYIKDFQSYVTEQKLSMNDRKKIKEFTKTDWTIVMALYQENDIIFSSDSRFIVPLPADEYGETIKDTSEASGVFNVTFTDGAVQAALVYTGYENYQSAGVIVTLLSGLCFAVILYLLIRKKVNILNCWGKNWRF
;
A
#
# COMPACT_ATOMS: atom_id res chain seq x y z
N MET A 1 -36.64 -36.12 -19.63
CA MET A 1 -35.26 -35.94 -19.12
C MET A 1 -34.65 -34.54 -19.36
N LYS A 2 -34.72 -33.93 -20.55
CA LYS A 2 -34.16 -32.57 -20.82
C LYS A 2 -34.69 -31.45 -19.89
N LYS A 3 -35.99 -31.45 -19.56
CA LYS A 3 -36.63 -30.44 -18.69
C LYS A 3 -36.06 -30.40 -17.26
N LEU A 4 -35.82 -31.56 -16.64
CA LEU A 4 -35.23 -31.69 -15.30
C LEU A 4 -33.77 -31.23 -15.26
N ARG A 5 -32.98 -31.58 -16.29
CA ARG A 5 -31.60 -31.10 -16.43
C ARG A 5 -31.57 -29.57 -16.56
N SER A 6 -32.40 -28.96 -17.41
CA SER A 6 -32.44 -27.48 -17.53
C SER A 6 -32.76 -26.75 -16.22
N ARG A 7 -33.71 -27.28 -15.41
CA ARG A 7 -34.07 -26.70 -14.12
C ARG A 7 -32.94 -26.79 -13.09
N LEU A 8 -32.15 -27.86 -13.12
CA LEU A 8 -30.98 -28.03 -12.26
C LEU A 8 -29.87 -27.05 -12.64
N TRP A 9 -29.61 -26.87 -13.94
CA TRP A 9 -28.61 -25.93 -14.45
C TRP A 9 -28.97 -24.47 -14.12
N ILE A 10 -30.23 -24.06 -14.32
CA ILE A 10 -30.71 -22.72 -13.94
C ILE A 10 -30.53 -22.46 -12.45
N LYS A 11 -30.83 -23.46 -11.60
CA LYS A 11 -30.65 -23.35 -10.15
C LYS A 11 -29.18 -23.29 -9.74
N LEU A 12 -28.28 -23.95 -10.46
CA LEU A 12 -26.83 -23.87 -10.22
C LEU A 12 -26.30 -22.48 -10.59
N ILE A 13 -26.68 -21.98 -11.77
CA ILE A 13 -26.33 -20.63 -12.24
C ILE A 13 -26.82 -19.58 -11.24
N LEU A 14 -28.08 -19.67 -10.78
CA LEU A 14 -28.64 -18.73 -9.81
C LEU A 14 -27.88 -18.74 -8.48
N SER A 15 -27.46 -19.91 -8.00
CA SER A 15 -26.64 -20.03 -6.79
C SER A 15 -25.23 -19.46 -6.97
N ALA A 16 -24.64 -19.63 -8.15
CA ALA A 16 -23.34 -19.05 -8.47
C ALA A 16 -23.42 -17.51 -8.55
N VAL A 17 -24.47 -16.97 -9.18
CA VAL A 17 -24.71 -15.52 -9.24
C VAL A 17 -24.91 -14.94 -7.85
N PHE A 18 -25.68 -15.61 -6.98
CA PHE A 18 -25.86 -15.18 -5.60
C PHE A 18 -24.54 -15.21 -4.81
N ALA A 19 -23.77 -16.29 -4.92
CA ALA A 19 -22.46 -16.38 -4.28
C ALA A 19 -21.50 -15.28 -4.76
N ALA A 20 -21.51 -14.98 -6.06
CA ALA A 20 -20.70 -13.91 -6.66
C ALA A 20 -21.12 -12.53 -6.12
N ALA A 21 -22.43 -12.26 -6.01
CA ALA A 21 -22.93 -11.01 -5.44
C ALA A 21 -22.51 -10.82 -3.98
N CYS A 22 -22.60 -11.87 -3.16
CA CYS A 22 -22.12 -11.83 -1.78
C CYS A 22 -20.61 -11.59 -1.69
N ALA A 23 -19.82 -12.28 -2.53
CA ALA A 23 -18.38 -12.11 -2.55
C ALA A 23 -17.95 -10.72 -3.03
N ALA A 24 -18.65 -10.16 -4.02
CA ALA A 24 -18.43 -8.79 -4.47
C ALA A 24 -18.77 -7.76 -3.39
N PHE A 25 -19.85 -7.98 -2.64
CA PHE A 25 -20.20 -7.13 -1.50
C PHE A 25 -19.11 -7.16 -0.42
N VAL A 26 -18.65 -8.36 -0.04
CA VAL A 26 -17.54 -8.53 0.92
C VAL A 26 -16.27 -7.86 0.39
N TYR A 27 -15.97 -8.00 -0.89
CA TYR A 27 -14.80 -7.38 -1.52
C TYR A 27 -14.82 -5.87 -1.37
N VAL A 28 -15.91 -5.20 -1.78
CA VAL A 28 -16.01 -3.73 -1.73
C VAL A 28 -15.88 -3.24 -0.28
N TRP A 29 -16.58 -3.87 0.66
CA TRP A 29 -16.52 -3.46 2.07
C TRP A 29 -15.17 -3.71 2.72
N ALA A 30 -14.55 -4.85 2.45
CA ALA A 30 -13.23 -5.17 2.97
C ALA A 30 -12.17 -4.22 2.40
N LEU A 31 -12.26 -3.88 1.11
CA LEU A 31 -11.34 -2.95 0.45
C LEU A 31 -11.43 -1.55 1.05
N GLU A 32 -12.66 -1.04 1.22
CA GLU A 32 -12.93 0.25 1.87
C GLU A 32 -12.38 0.30 3.30
N LEU A 33 -12.61 -0.75 4.09
CA LEU A 33 -12.11 -0.84 5.46
C LEU A 33 -10.57 -0.92 5.49
N SER A 34 -9.97 -1.70 4.60
CA SER A 34 -8.52 -1.82 4.49
C SER A 34 -7.87 -0.48 4.15
N TYR A 35 -8.42 0.29 3.22
CA TYR A 35 -7.90 1.62 2.89
C TYR A 35 -8.05 2.60 4.03
N ARG A 36 -9.18 2.62 4.75
CA ARG A 36 -9.34 3.49 5.93
C ARG A 36 -8.33 3.17 7.03
N LEU A 37 -8.08 1.88 7.27
CA LEU A 37 -7.08 1.46 8.25
C LEU A 37 -5.66 1.83 7.81
N LEU A 38 -5.34 1.63 6.53
CA LEU A 38 -4.08 2.05 5.95
C LEU A 38 -3.88 3.56 6.07
N ASP A 39 -4.90 4.35 5.77
CA ASP A 39 -4.85 5.80 5.87
C ASP A 39 -4.57 6.24 7.31
N GLN A 40 -5.24 5.63 8.29
CA GLN A 40 -5.05 5.96 9.70
C GLN A 40 -3.67 5.58 10.23
N ILE A 41 -3.12 4.44 9.77
CA ILE A 41 -1.85 3.91 10.26
C ILE A 41 -0.66 4.55 9.54
N TYR A 42 -0.77 4.79 8.23
CA TYR A 42 0.36 5.16 7.37
C TYR A 42 0.24 6.56 6.75
N ILE A 43 -0.97 7.11 6.58
CA ILE A 43 -1.19 8.43 5.97
C ILE A 43 -1.50 9.51 7.02
N ASN A 44 -1.59 9.16 8.29
CA ASN A 44 -1.72 10.16 9.34
C ASN A 44 -0.48 11.08 9.31
N PRO A 45 -0.65 12.41 9.08
CA PRO A 45 0.47 13.33 8.93
C PRO A 45 1.39 13.34 10.15
N ALA A 46 0.86 13.12 11.35
CA ALA A 46 1.67 13.01 12.55
C ALA A 46 2.57 11.76 12.57
N VAL A 47 2.12 10.66 11.97
CA VAL A 47 2.91 9.42 11.85
C VAL A 47 3.97 9.57 10.78
N ILE A 48 3.61 10.17 9.63
CA ILE A 48 4.56 10.48 8.55
C ILE A 48 5.70 11.36 9.07
N LEU A 49 5.35 12.50 9.69
CA LEU A 49 6.33 13.44 10.25
C LEU A 49 7.27 12.76 11.25
N LYS A 50 6.73 12.01 12.21
CA LYS A 50 7.56 11.29 13.19
C LYS A 50 8.51 10.29 12.53
N ARG A 51 8.09 9.67 11.43
CA ARG A 51 8.89 8.70 10.70
C ARG A 51 9.97 9.37 9.86
N GLU A 52 9.66 10.49 9.22
CA GLU A 52 10.62 11.33 8.50
C GLU A 52 11.68 11.91 9.46
N GLU A 53 11.27 12.41 10.62
CA GLU A 53 12.18 12.88 11.68
C GLU A 53 13.12 11.78 12.18
N GLN A 54 12.60 10.57 12.39
CA GLN A 54 13.43 9.43 12.79
C GLN A 54 14.40 9.03 11.68
N TYR A 55 13.91 8.95 10.44
CA TYR A 55 14.71 8.59 9.28
C TYR A 55 15.87 9.57 9.06
N ILE A 56 15.61 10.87 9.15
CA ILE A 56 16.66 11.87 8.98
C ILE A 56 17.67 11.86 10.13
N LYS A 57 17.21 11.59 11.36
CA LYS A 57 18.10 11.45 12.52
C LYS A 57 19.04 10.26 12.37
N ASP A 58 18.53 9.14 11.89
CA ASP A 58 19.31 7.94 11.61
C ASP A 58 20.29 8.20 10.45
N PHE A 59 19.84 8.93 9.42
CA PHE A 59 20.70 9.35 8.31
C PHE A 59 21.83 10.29 8.75
N GLN A 60 21.54 11.30 9.57
CA GLN A 60 22.54 12.23 10.09
C GLN A 60 23.57 11.50 10.97
N SER A 61 23.12 10.53 11.78
CA SER A 61 24.01 9.67 12.56
C SER A 61 24.94 8.88 11.64
N TYR A 62 24.39 8.25 10.60
CA TYR A 62 25.16 7.50 9.61
C TYR A 62 26.19 8.36 8.86
N VAL A 63 25.80 9.58 8.44
CA VAL A 63 26.69 10.56 7.80
C VAL A 63 27.84 10.94 8.74
N THR A 64 27.55 11.16 10.02
CA THR A 64 28.53 11.59 11.02
C THR A 64 29.50 10.46 11.38
N GLU A 65 28.99 9.25 11.64
CA GLU A 65 29.79 8.08 12.01
C GLU A 65 30.71 7.62 10.88
N GLN A 66 30.21 7.60 9.64
CA GLN A 66 30.97 7.19 8.47
C GLN A 66 31.78 8.33 7.82
N LYS A 67 31.67 9.56 8.37
CA LYS A 67 32.30 10.78 7.85
C LYS A 67 32.06 10.95 6.35
N LEU A 68 30.78 10.87 5.95
CA LEU A 68 30.42 10.94 4.53
C LEU A 68 30.65 12.34 3.96
N SER A 69 31.11 12.38 2.71
CA SER A 69 31.03 13.56 1.84
C SER A 69 29.75 13.48 1.01
N MET A 70 29.23 14.62 0.57
CA MET A 70 28.11 14.71 -0.38
C MET A 70 28.34 13.89 -1.66
N ASN A 71 29.61 13.68 -2.04
CA ASN A 71 30.00 12.91 -3.21
C ASN A 71 29.97 11.38 -3.00
N ASP A 72 29.80 10.89 -1.77
CA ASP A 72 29.73 9.46 -1.43
C ASP A 72 28.38 8.82 -1.81
N ARG A 73 27.89 9.09 -3.02
CA ARG A 73 26.57 8.70 -3.53
C ARG A 73 26.29 7.20 -3.40
N LYS A 74 27.32 6.34 -3.46
CA LYS A 74 27.16 4.89 -3.27
C LYS A 74 26.71 4.54 -1.86
N LYS A 75 27.34 5.12 -0.84
CA LYS A 75 27.00 4.88 0.57
C LYS A 75 25.66 5.51 0.93
N ILE A 76 25.39 6.71 0.42
CA ILE A 76 24.08 7.37 0.57
C ILE A 76 22.97 6.49 -0.03
N LYS A 77 23.18 5.96 -1.24
CA LYS A 77 22.23 5.04 -1.89
C LYS A 77 22.07 3.70 -1.16
N GLU A 78 23.11 3.24 -0.47
CA GLU A 78 23.03 2.02 0.32
C GLU A 78 22.16 2.21 1.56
N PHE A 79 22.31 3.35 2.24
CA PHE A 79 21.43 3.71 3.35
C PHE A 79 19.96 3.79 2.91
N THR A 80 19.67 4.46 1.79
CA THR A 80 18.29 4.64 1.32
C THR A 80 17.60 3.34 0.93
N LYS A 81 18.35 2.28 0.59
CA LYS A 81 17.77 0.95 0.34
C LYS A 81 17.25 0.25 1.60
N THR A 82 17.66 0.70 2.79
CA THR A 82 17.22 0.12 4.06
C THR A 82 15.73 0.36 4.30
N ASP A 83 15.21 1.49 3.82
CA ASP A 83 13.78 1.80 3.86
C ASP A 83 13.28 2.27 2.49
N TRP A 84 12.72 1.34 1.73
CA TRP A 84 12.17 1.60 0.39
C TRP A 84 10.91 2.47 0.42
N THR A 85 10.29 2.65 1.58
CA THR A 85 9.05 3.43 1.70
C THR A 85 9.31 4.94 1.71
N ILE A 86 10.55 5.38 1.95
CA ILE A 86 10.91 6.80 1.96
C ILE A 86 11.80 7.11 0.76
N VAL A 87 11.38 8.05 -0.06
CA VAL A 87 12.20 8.63 -1.11
C VAL A 87 12.90 9.85 -0.54
N MET A 88 14.21 9.92 -0.73
CA MET A 88 15.04 11.03 -0.27
C MET A 88 15.73 11.70 -1.46
N ALA A 89 15.63 13.02 -1.53
CA ALA A 89 16.40 13.85 -2.45
C ALA A 89 17.26 14.83 -1.65
N LEU A 90 18.50 15.04 -2.08
CA LEU A 90 19.41 16.01 -1.49
C LEU A 90 19.58 17.20 -2.43
N TYR A 91 19.51 18.39 -1.85
CA TYR A 91 19.57 19.68 -2.52
C TYR A 91 20.72 20.51 -1.99
N GLN A 92 21.51 21.05 -2.91
CA GLN A 92 22.54 22.04 -2.64
C GLN A 92 22.21 23.27 -3.47
N GLU A 93 22.01 24.43 -2.83
CA GLU A 93 21.69 25.69 -3.53
C GLU A 93 20.50 25.55 -4.52
N ASN A 94 19.48 24.78 -4.13
CA ASN A 94 18.29 24.41 -4.93
C ASN A 94 18.53 23.43 -6.09
N ASP A 95 19.75 22.96 -6.32
CA ASP A 95 20.05 21.91 -7.29
C ASP A 95 20.03 20.51 -6.65
N ILE A 96 19.43 19.54 -7.36
CA ILE A 96 19.40 18.14 -6.92
C ILE A 96 20.79 17.53 -7.12
N ILE A 97 21.48 17.26 -6.01
CA ILE A 97 22.77 16.56 -6.04
C ILE A 97 22.60 15.04 -5.92
N PHE A 98 21.49 14.57 -5.34
CA PHE A 98 21.20 13.15 -5.19
C PHE A 98 19.69 12.90 -5.11
N SER A 99 19.24 11.78 -5.69
CA SER A 99 17.90 11.24 -5.48
C SER A 99 18.00 9.72 -5.29
N SER A 100 17.27 9.19 -4.30
CA SER A 100 17.23 7.75 -4.02
C SER A 100 16.50 6.98 -5.12
N ASP A 101 15.47 7.56 -5.71
CA ASP A 101 14.71 7.02 -6.84
C ASP A 101 14.60 8.05 -7.97
N SER A 102 15.27 7.78 -9.08
CA SER A 102 15.30 8.66 -10.25
C SER A 102 13.93 8.83 -10.94
N ARG A 103 12.93 8.02 -10.57
CA ARG A 103 11.56 8.15 -11.08
C ARG A 103 10.75 9.21 -10.34
N PHE A 104 11.19 9.60 -9.15
CA PHE A 104 10.54 10.58 -8.30
C PHE A 104 11.42 11.83 -8.17
N ILE A 105 10.83 12.97 -8.50
CA ILE A 105 11.39 14.27 -8.12
C ILE A 105 10.63 14.68 -6.87
N VAL A 106 11.34 14.85 -5.76
CA VAL A 106 10.75 15.33 -4.51
C VAL A 106 10.75 16.86 -4.58
N PRO A 107 9.62 17.53 -4.86
CA PRO A 107 9.63 18.98 -5.00
C PRO A 107 10.00 19.64 -3.68
N LEU A 108 10.87 20.65 -3.74
CA LEU A 108 11.02 21.57 -2.62
C LEU A 108 9.72 22.40 -2.48
N PRO A 109 9.33 22.74 -1.24
CA PRO A 109 8.28 23.70 -0.95
C PRO A 109 8.46 24.99 -1.76
N ALA A 110 7.41 25.38 -2.47
CA ALA A 110 7.35 26.61 -3.24
C ALA A 110 6.31 27.55 -2.65
N ASP A 111 6.53 28.84 -2.79
CA ASP A 111 5.57 29.86 -2.39
C ASP A 111 4.38 29.93 -3.37
N GLU A 112 3.44 30.83 -3.10
CA GLU A 112 2.23 31.04 -3.94
C GLU A 112 2.57 31.44 -5.40
N TYR A 113 3.79 31.92 -5.64
CA TYR A 113 4.27 32.34 -6.95
C TYR A 113 5.08 31.23 -7.66
N GLY A 114 5.22 30.07 -7.03
CA GLY A 114 5.96 28.93 -7.58
C GLY A 114 7.48 29.05 -7.45
N GLU A 115 7.97 30.02 -6.65
CA GLU A 115 9.39 30.11 -6.32
C GLU A 115 9.70 29.18 -5.15
N THR A 116 10.73 28.33 -5.33
CA THR A 116 11.24 27.48 -4.24
C THR A 116 11.66 28.33 -3.05
N ILE A 117 11.06 28.06 -1.90
CA ILE A 117 11.31 28.79 -0.65
C ILE A 117 12.76 28.52 -0.23
N LYS A 118 13.58 29.57 -0.16
CA LYS A 118 15.01 29.48 0.20
C LYS A 118 15.22 29.04 1.66
N ASP A 119 14.26 29.36 2.53
CA ASP A 119 14.24 28.92 3.93
C ASP A 119 13.16 27.86 4.14
N THR A 120 13.51 26.65 3.75
CA THR A 120 12.69 25.44 3.87
C THR A 120 12.81 24.77 5.25
N SER A 121 13.53 25.39 6.19
CA SER A 121 13.82 24.79 7.51
C SER A 121 12.57 24.49 8.34
N GLU A 122 11.47 25.20 8.08
CA GLU A 122 10.17 25.00 8.74
C GLU A 122 9.17 24.21 7.90
N ALA A 123 9.53 23.82 6.67
CA ALA A 123 8.61 23.14 5.79
C ALA A 123 8.62 21.62 6.05
N SER A 124 7.41 21.06 6.23
CA SER A 124 7.20 19.63 6.44
C SER A 124 7.92 18.80 5.38
N GLY A 125 8.72 17.83 5.83
CA GLY A 125 9.45 16.90 4.95
C GLY A 125 10.78 17.43 4.41
N VAL A 126 11.24 18.64 4.79
CA VAL A 126 12.58 19.14 4.44
C VAL A 126 13.43 19.31 5.70
N PHE A 127 14.63 18.76 5.68
CA PHE A 127 15.54 18.73 6.82
C PHE A 127 16.96 19.13 6.42
N ASN A 128 17.69 19.79 7.30
CA ASN A 128 19.09 20.11 7.07
C ASN A 128 20.00 18.95 7.50
N VAL A 129 20.90 18.53 6.61
CA VAL A 129 21.90 17.48 6.86
C VAL A 129 23.29 18.05 6.68
N THR A 130 24.14 17.82 7.68
CA THR A 130 25.53 18.29 7.65
C THR A 130 26.45 17.13 7.29
N PHE A 131 27.11 17.27 6.15
CA PHE A 131 28.18 16.40 5.67
C PHE A 131 29.55 16.97 6.04
N THR A 132 30.61 16.21 5.76
CA THR A 132 32.00 16.64 6.02
C THR A 132 32.45 17.82 5.15
N ASP A 133 31.84 18.01 3.99
CA ASP A 133 32.14 19.02 2.98
C ASP A 133 31.12 20.16 2.93
N GLY A 134 30.14 20.18 3.84
CA GLY A 134 29.15 21.27 3.97
C GLY A 134 27.77 20.78 4.42
N ALA A 135 26.80 21.69 4.46
CA ALA A 135 25.41 21.38 4.75
C ALA A 135 24.56 21.37 3.47
N VAL A 136 23.57 20.47 3.41
CA VAL A 136 22.58 20.35 2.33
C VAL A 136 21.18 20.16 2.89
N GLN A 137 20.18 20.41 2.07
CA GLN A 137 18.79 20.12 2.41
C GLN A 137 18.43 18.71 1.92
N ALA A 138 17.79 17.93 2.77
CA ALA A 138 17.23 16.63 2.47
C ALA A 138 15.71 16.74 2.45
N ALA A 139 15.11 16.53 1.29
CA ALA A 139 13.67 16.45 1.14
C ALA A 139 13.23 14.98 1.13
N LEU A 140 12.26 14.64 1.97
CA LEU A 140 11.72 13.30 2.16
C LEU A 140 10.28 13.25 1.67
N VAL A 141 9.94 12.14 1.02
CA VAL A 141 8.55 11.80 0.68
C VAL A 141 8.28 10.37 1.08
N TYR A 142 7.29 10.18 1.94
CA TYR A 142 6.77 8.87 2.25
C TYR A 142 5.90 8.33 1.10
N THR A 143 6.38 7.27 0.45
CA THR A 143 5.71 6.55 -0.62
C THR A 143 5.14 5.23 -0.06
N GLY A 144 4.08 5.30 0.75
CA GLY A 144 3.41 4.12 1.33
C GLY A 144 2.72 3.18 0.32
N TYR A 145 3.08 3.22 -0.96
CA TYR A 145 2.32 2.65 -2.08
C TYR A 145 2.21 1.12 -2.05
N GLU A 146 3.25 0.38 -1.64
CA GLU A 146 3.17 -1.10 -1.63
C GLU A 146 2.24 -1.63 -0.51
N ASN A 147 1.97 -0.83 0.53
CA ASN A 147 1.02 -1.20 1.57
C ASN A 147 -0.43 -1.23 1.04
N TYR A 148 -0.77 -0.37 0.07
CA TYR A 148 -2.08 -0.39 -0.60
C TYR A 148 -2.21 -1.56 -1.58
N GLN A 149 -1.13 -1.88 -2.29
CA GLN A 149 -1.12 -2.99 -3.25
C GLN A 149 -1.26 -4.33 -2.53
N SER A 150 -0.52 -4.53 -1.43
CA SER A 150 -0.59 -5.75 -0.62
C SER A 150 -1.97 -5.95 0.03
N ALA A 151 -2.59 -4.89 0.55
CA ALA A 151 -3.96 -4.94 1.06
C ALA A 151 -4.97 -5.36 -0.02
N GLY A 152 -4.84 -4.83 -1.24
CA GLY A 152 -5.69 -5.22 -2.37
C GLY A 152 -5.60 -6.71 -2.71
N VAL A 153 -4.38 -7.29 -2.68
CA VAL A 153 -4.17 -8.73 -2.91
C VAL A 153 -4.82 -9.56 -1.80
N ILE A 154 -4.65 -9.18 -0.53
CA ILE A 154 -5.24 -9.89 0.62
C ILE A 154 -6.77 -9.88 0.54
N VAL A 155 -7.38 -8.72 0.26
CA VAL A 155 -8.83 -8.58 0.12
C VAL A 155 -9.36 -9.41 -1.04
N THR A 156 -8.64 -9.46 -2.16
CA THR A 156 -8.99 -10.29 -3.32
C THR A 156 -8.99 -11.78 -2.96
N LEU A 157 -7.95 -12.25 -2.27
CA LEU A 157 -7.86 -13.64 -1.81
C LEU A 157 -8.99 -14.00 -0.83
N LEU A 158 -9.27 -13.10 0.11
CA LEU A 158 -10.33 -13.28 1.10
C LEU A 158 -11.72 -13.36 0.44
N SER A 159 -12.00 -12.48 -0.52
CA SER A 159 -13.24 -12.49 -1.29
C SER A 159 -13.37 -13.77 -2.12
N GLY A 160 -12.29 -14.20 -2.78
CA GLY A 160 -12.26 -15.46 -3.55
C GLY A 160 -12.54 -16.68 -2.67
N LEU A 161 -11.97 -16.72 -1.47
CA LEU A 161 -12.25 -17.77 -0.49
C LEU A 161 -13.71 -17.74 -0.03
N CYS A 162 -14.25 -16.54 0.24
CA CYS A 162 -15.65 -16.36 0.61
C CYS A 162 -16.59 -16.88 -0.48
N PHE A 163 -16.32 -16.56 -1.75
CA PHE A 163 -17.05 -17.09 -2.89
C PHE A 163 -17.04 -18.62 -2.91
N ALA A 164 -15.85 -19.23 -2.79
CA ALA A 164 -15.70 -20.69 -2.83
C ALA A 164 -16.49 -21.38 -1.69
N VAL A 165 -16.43 -20.82 -0.48
CA VAL A 165 -17.15 -21.34 0.69
C VAL A 165 -18.66 -21.23 0.51
N ILE A 166 -19.18 -20.07 0.09
CA ILE A 166 -20.63 -19.87 -0.13
C ILE A 166 -21.12 -20.81 -1.23
N LEU A 167 -20.39 -20.91 -2.34
CA LEU A 167 -20.74 -21.80 -3.44
C LEU A 167 -20.77 -23.27 -2.99
N TYR A 168 -19.75 -23.71 -2.24
CA TYR A 168 -19.69 -25.06 -1.68
C TYR A 168 -20.87 -25.36 -0.75
N LEU A 169 -21.22 -24.43 0.14
CA LEU A 169 -22.35 -24.59 1.05
C LEU A 169 -23.69 -24.67 0.31
N LEU A 170 -23.88 -23.86 -0.75
CA LEU A 170 -25.09 -23.89 -1.57
C LEU A 170 -25.22 -25.19 -2.37
N ILE A 171 -24.12 -25.72 -2.90
CA ILE A 171 -24.09 -27.01 -3.58
C ILE A 171 -24.39 -28.13 -2.59
N ARG A 172 -23.70 -28.17 -1.44
CA ARG A 172 -23.89 -29.19 -0.40
C ARG A 172 -25.32 -29.20 0.14
N LYS A 173 -25.91 -28.03 0.41
CA LYS A 173 -27.32 -27.92 0.85
C LYS A 173 -28.27 -28.51 -0.18
N LYS A 174 -28.05 -28.25 -1.48
CA LYS A 174 -28.90 -28.81 -2.55
C LYS A 174 -28.73 -30.33 -2.72
N VAL A 175 -27.51 -30.84 -2.62
CA VAL A 175 -27.24 -32.29 -2.69
C VAL A 175 -27.85 -33.02 -1.48
N ASN A 176 -27.74 -32.46 -0.27
CA ASN A 176 -28.36 -33.03 0.92
C ASN A 176 -29.89 -33.05 0.82
N ILE A 177 -30.50 -32.00 0.27
CA ILE A 177 -31.95 -31.99 0.00
C ILE A 177 -32.30 -33.12 -0.98
N LEU A 178 -31.57 -33.29 -2.08
CA LEU A 178 -31.79 -34.41 -3.01
C LEU A 178 -31.65 -35.79 -2.34
N ASN A 179 -30.66 -35.97 -1.46
CA ASN A 179 -30.45 -37.23 -0.73
C ASN A 179 -31.56 -37.52 0.30
N CYS A 180 -32.07 -36.51 1.00
CA CYS A 180 -33.22 -36.68 1.91
C CYS A 180 -34.50 -37.05 1.14
N TRP A 181 -34.73 -36.43 -0.02
CA TRP A 181 -35.87 -36.78 -0.87
C TRP A 181 -35.71 -38.17 -1.52
N GLY A 182 -34.49 -38.61 -1.83
CA GLY A 182 -34.21 -39.95 -2.33
C GLY A 182 -34.39 -41.07 -1.29
N LYS A 183 -34.20 -40.77 0.01
CA LYS A 183 -34.47 -41.71 1.10
C LYS A 183 -35.96 -41.91 1.39
N ASN A 184 -36.80 -40.88 1.26
CA ASN A 184 -38.25 -41.00 1.46
C ASN A 184 -39.00 -41.83 0.39
N TRP A 185 -38.33 -42.27 -0.68
CA TRP A 185 -38.91 -43.13 -1.73
C TRP A 185 -38.39 -44.58 -1.68
N ARG A 186 -37.61 -44.93 -0.66
CA ARG A 186 -37.18 -46.32 -0.41
C ARG A 186 -37.70 -46.74 0.96
N PHE A 187 -38.92 -47.30 0.94
CA PHE A 187 -39.57 -48.18 1.92
C PHE A 187 -39.53 -47.76 3.39
#